data_AF-A0A5E4CRE2-F1
#
_entry.id   AF-A0A5E4CRE2-F1
#
_cell.length_a   1.000
_cell.length_b   1.000
_cell.length_c   1.000
_cell.angle_alpha   90.00
_cell.angle_beta   90.00
_cell.angle_gamma   90.00
#
_symmetry.space_group_name_H-M   'P 1'
#
loop_
_entity.id
_entity.type
_entity.pdbx_description
1 polymer ?
#
loop_
_entity_poly.entity_id
_entity_poly.type
_entity_poly.pdbx_seq_one_letter_code
_entity_poly.pdbx_strand_id
1 'polypeptide(L)'
;MQEENWDCVFFHDVNLLPEDDRNIYTCDIFPAHVSVAINKFNYKLPYQGYLGGVFALRPIHYLRINGFSNVYWNWDDEDNIATRVKLSGMLLSRPHLLFGRYHMLEEGQDHSQKQSVWRLGLRAWIHQRWRHDGINSLGYRLLAKERHPLYTNLTVDINFQNPEAPVPNRGIWRLKESF
;
A
#
# COMPACT_ATOMS: atom_id res chain seq x y z
N MET A 1 15.00 14.99 -5.06
CA MET A 1 13.58 15.12 -4.65
C MET A 1 13.41 14.90 -3.15
N GLN A 2 14.37 15.34 -2.32
CA GLN A 2 14.21 15.34 -0.87
C GLN A 2 14.18 16.81 -0.46
N GLU A 3 12.97 17.35 -0.35
CA GLU A 3 12.76 18.74 0.08
C GLU A 3 12.75 18.84 1.61
N GLU A 4 12.40 17.74 2.29
CA GLU A 4 12.38 17.65 3.75
C GLU A 4 12.77 16.23 4.22
N ASN A 5 13.18 16.14 5.49
CA ASN A 5 13.48 14.88 6.16
C ASN A 5 12.22 14.38 6.87
N TRP A 6 11.49 13.49 6.21
CA TRP A 6 10.31 12.85 6.78
C TRP A 6 10.71 11.61 7.57
N ASP A 7 10.39 11.58 8.86
CA ASP A 7 10.65 10.40 9.72
C ASP A 7 9.51 9.38 9.70
N CYS A 8 8.35 9.77 9.17
CA CYS A 8 7.14 8.96 9.11
C CYS A 8 6.34 9.26 7.84
N VAL A 9 5.84 8.21 7.18
CA VAL A 9 5.00 8.31 6.00
C VAL A 9 3.71 7.53 6.24
N PHE A 10 2.58 8.21 6.13
CA PHE A 10 1.25 7.58 6.13
C PHE A 10 0.79 7.32 4.69
N PHE A 11 0.41 6.08 4.43
CA PHE A 11 -0.33 5.67 3.24
C PHE A 11 -1.80 5.62 3.63
N HIS A 12 -2.63 6.34 2.90
CA HIS A 12 -3.96 6.67 3.37
C HIS A 12 -4.95 6.80 2.21
N ASP A 13 -5.95 5.94 2.19
CA ASP A 13 -7.04 6.06 1.23
C ASP A 13 -7.81 7.36 1.48
N VAL A 14 -8.07 8.13 0.42
CA VAL A 14 -8.73 9.44 0.51
C VAL A 14 -10.17 9.36 1.03
N ASN A 15 -10.80 8.19 0.94
CA ASN A 15 -12.19 7.96 1.34
C ASN A 15 -12.35 7.38 2.76
N LEU A 16 -11.26 7.21 3.51
CA LEU A 16 -11.31 6.74 4.90
C LEU A 16 -11.11 7.91 5.86
N LEU A 17 -11.98 8.06 6.85
CA LEU A 17 -11.85 9.09 7.88
C LEU A 17 -11.76 8.45 9.28
N PRO A 18 -10.81 8.83 10.14
CA PRO A 18 -10.75 8.32 11.51
C PRO A 18 -11.97 8.82 12.30
N GLU A 19 -12.58 7.93 13.08
CA GLU A 19 -13.75 8.26 13.93
C GLU A 19 -13.34 8.74 15.34
N ASP A 20 -12.06 8.60 15.71
CA ASP A 20 -11.56 8.88 17.06
C ASP A 20 -10.19 9.57 17.00
N ASP A 21 -10.07 10.72 17.67
CA ASP A 21 -8.87 11.57 17.67
C ASP A 21 -7.71 11.00 18.50
N ARG A 22 -7.96 9.96 19.30
CA ARG A 22 -6.91 9.22 20.01
C ARG A 22 -6.13 8.28 19.09
N ASN A 23 -6.57 8.08 17.84
CA ASN A 23 -5.81 7.39 16.81
C ASN A 23 -4.76 8.32 16.19
N ILE A 24 -3.70 8.58 16.94
CA ILE A 24 -2.70 9.59 16.61
C ILE A 24 -1.85 9.17 15.40
N TYR A 25 -1.70 10.07 14.43
CA TYR A 25 -0.93 9.84 13.21
C TYR A 25 0.57 10.00 13.44
N THR A 26 1.17 9.00 14.09
CA THR A 26 2.61 8.93 14.37
C THR A 26 3.18 7.55 14.03
N CYS A 27 4.48 7.48 13.75
CA CYS A 27 5.16 6.21 13.52
C CYS A 27 5.82 5.68 14.79
N ASP A 28 5.59 4.41 15.09
CA ASP A 28 6.26 3.67 16.15
C ASP A 28 7.48 2.89 15.62
N ILE A 29 8.16 2.14 16.50
CA ILE A 29 9.29 1.25 16.17
C ILE A 29 8.94 0.17 15.15
N PHE A 30 7.66 -0.15 15.00
CA PHE A 30 7.12 -1.09 14.03
C PHE A 30 6.23 -0.38 13.02
N PRO A 31 6.10 -0.88 11.77
CA PRO A 31 5.00 -0.51 10.87
C PRO A 31 3.65 -0.47 11.59
N ALA A 32 2.88 0.60 11.43
CA ALA A 32 1.61 0.76 12.12
C ALA A 32 0.43 0.59 11.15
N HIS A 33 -0.54 -0.27 11.46
CA HIS A 33 -1.83 -0.34 10.76
C HIS A 33 -2.87 0.35 11.63
N VAL A 34 -3.34 1.53 11.22
CA VAL A 34 -4.17 2.38 12.08
C VAL A 34 -5.67 2.24 11.80
N SER A 35 -6.05 1.80 10.60
CA SER A 35 -7.45 1.51 10.22
C SER A 35 -7.86 0.07 10.53
N VAL A 36 -7.81 -0.30 11.80
CA VAL A 36 -8.08 -1.68 12.24
C VAL A 36 -9.56 -2.07 12.28
N ALA A 37 -10.46 -1.07 12.29
CA ALA A 37 -11.90 -1.27 12.37
C ALA A 37 -12.62 -0.32 11.40
N ILE A 38 -12.81 -0.74 10.15
CA ILE A 38 -13.51 0.05 9.12
C ILE A 38 -15.00 -0.32 9.10
N ASN A 39 -15.90 0.66 9.00
CA ASN A 39 -17.36 0.46 8.94
C ASN A 39 -17.78 -0.57 7.87
N LYS A 40 -17.15 -0.56 6.68
CA LYS A 40 -17.35 -1.53 5.58
C LYS A 40 -17.19 -2.99 6.01
N PHE A 41 -16.27 -3.25 6.95
CA PHE A 41 -16.03 -4.58 7.49
C PHE A 41 -16.75 -4.81 8.82
N ASN A 42 -17.83 -4.06 9.07
CA ASN A 42 -18.58 -4.06 10.32
C ASN A 42 -17.67 -3.86 11.55
N TYR A 43 -16.69 -2.94 11.41
CA TYR A 43 -15.68 -2.62 12.43
C TYR A 43 -14.86 -3.82 12.90
N LYS A 44 -14.72 -4.85 12.06
CA LYS A 44 -13.89 -6.02 12.31
C LYS A 44 -12.70 -6.02 11.36
N LEU A 45 -11.55 -6.44 11.88
CA LEU A 45 -10.38 -6.67 11.06
C LEU A 45 -10.65 -7.87 10.11
N PRO A 46 -10.50 -7.73 8.79
CA PRO A 46 -10.82 -8.80 7.83
C PRO A 46 -10.07 -10.11 8.10
N TYR A 47 -8.78 -10.02 8.40
CA TYR A 47 -7.94 -11.15 8.82
C TYR A 47 -6.66 -10.63 9.52
N GLN A 48 -5.97 -11.48 10.29
CA GLN A 48 -4.87 -11.05 11.18
C GLN A 48 -3.75 -10.29 10.46
N GLY A 49 -3.40 -10.69 9.24
CA GLY A 49 -2.33 -10.08 8.43
C GLY A 49 -2.73 -8.87 7.59
N TYR A 50 -3.98 -8.39 7.70
CA TYR A 50 -4.49 -7.31 6.85
C TYR A 50 -3.73 -6.00 7.06
N LEU A 51 -3.30 -5.36 5.97
CA LEU A 51 -2.59 -4.08 5.94
C LEU A 51 -3.12 -3.24 4.77
N GLY A 52 -4.34 -2.74 4.94
CA GLY A 52 -5.07 -1.95 3.95
C GLY A 52 -5.63 -0.65 4.54
N GLY A 53 -6.25 0.17 3.72
CA GLY A 53 -6.82 1.45 4.15
C GLY A 53 -5.79 2.51 4.56
N VAL A 54 -5.42 2.52 5.84
CA VAL A 54 -4.51 3.50 6.43
C VAL A 54 -3.43 2.82 7.30
N PHE A 55 -2.18 3.05 6.93
CA PHE A 55 -1.02 2.54 7.65
C PHE A 55 0.19 3.47 7.53
N ALA A 56 1.14 3.32 8.45
CA ALA A 56 2.33 4.17 8.54
C ALA A 56 3.61 3.36 8.52
N LEU A 57 4.61 3.89 7.80
CA LEU A 57 5.95 3.34 7.70
C LEU A 57 6.97 4.46 7.97
N ARG A 58 7.99 4.14 8.75
CA ARG A 58 9.22 4.94 8.74
C ARG A 58 9.93 4.72 7.40
N PRO A 59 10.72 5.67 6.89
CA PRO A 59 11.52 5.47 5.67
C PRO A 59 12.35 4.19 5.71
N ILE A 60 12.92 3.85 6.88
CA ILE A 60 13.68 2.60 7.06
C ILE A 60 12.82 1.34 6.87
N HIS A 61 11.56 1.36 7.28
CA HIS A 61 10.64 0.24 7.04
C HIS A 61 10.33 0.13 5.54
N TYR A 62 10.04 1.26 4.90
CA TYR A 62 9.69 1.33 3.47
C TYR A 62 10.85 0.86 2.57
N LEU A 63 12.08 1.27 2.88
CA LEU A 63 13.28 0.84 2.17
C LEU A 63 13.56 -0.66 2.41
N ARG A 64 13.38 -1.16 3.64
CA ARG A 64 13.60 -2.57 3.97
C ARG A 64 12.69 -3.53 3.19
N ILE A 65 11.49 -3.09 2.82
CA ILE A 65 10.54 -3.86 2.01
C ILE A 65 10.63 -3.58 0.51
N ASN A 66 11.60 -2.76 0.08
CA ASN A 66 11.75 -2.30 -1.31
C ASN A 66 10.49 -1.56 -1.83
N GLY A 67 9.77 -0.84 -0.97
CA GLY A 67 8.52 -0.14 -1.34
C GLY A 67 7.40 -1.05 -1.88
N PHE A 68 6.46 -0.44 -2.60
CA PHE A 68 5.39 -1.17 -3.30
C PHE A 68 5.87 -1.84 -4.58
N SER A 69 5.06 -2.74 -5.12
CA SER A 69 5.23 -3.30 -6.46
C SER A 69 4.99 -2.24 -7.54
N ASN A 70 5.80 -2.20 -8.60
CA ASN A 70 5.58 -1.30 -9.74
C ASN A 70 4.85 -1.96 -10.92
N VAL A 71 4.73 -3.30 -10.90
CA VAL A 71 4.15 -4.07 -12.00
C VAL A 71 2.79 -4.66 -11.65
N TYR A 72 2.38 -4.54 -10.39
CA TYR A 72 1.06 -4.96 -9.92
C TYR A 72 0.18 -3.72 -9.85
N TRP A 73 -0.89 -3.70 -10.65
CA TRP A 73 -1.80 -2.57 -10.81
C TRP A 73 -3.25 -2.95 -10.48
N ASN A 74 -3.42 -4.11 -9.84
CA ASN A 74 -4.74 -4.65 -9.49
C ASN A 74 -5.04 -4.41 -8.01
N TRP A 75 -6.32 -4.55 -7.64
CA TRP A 75 -6.93 -4.16 -6.35
C TRP A 75 -6.39 -4.81 -5.06
N ASP A 76 -5.33 -5.64 -5.10
CA ASP A 76 -4.79 -6.33 -3.91
C ASP A 76 -3.41 -5.76 -3.47
N ASP A 77 -3.18 -4.45 -3.61
CA ASP A 77 -1.96 -3.80 -3.11
C ASP A 77 -1.79 -3.97 -1.58
N GLU A 78 -2.90 -4.08 -0.85
CA GLU A 78 -2.95 -4.35 0.59
C GLU A 78 -2.28 -5.71 0.93
N ASP A 79 -2.58 -6.75 0.14
CA ASP A 79 -1.98 -8.08 0.31
C ASP A 79 -0.49 -8.07 -0.11
N ASN A 80 -0.13 -7.22 -1.08
CA ASN A 80 1.26 -7.06 -1.53
C ASN A 80 2.15 -6.51 -0.41
N ILE A 81 1.76 -5.36 0.14
CA ILE A 81 2.54 -4.67 1.17
C ILE A 81 2.56 -5.48 2.48
N ALA A 82 1.43 -6.08 2.87
CA ALA A 82 1.35 -6.99 4.02
C ALA A 82 2.34 -8.15 3.90
N THR A 83 2.41 -8.78 2.72
CA THR A 83 3.31 -9.89 2.45
C THR A 83 4.77 -9.45 2.52
N ARG A 84 5.13 -8.30 1.94
CA ARG A 84 6.51 -7.79 2.00
C ARG A 84 6.95 -7.44 3.43
N VAL A 85 6.08 -6.81 4.22
CA VAL A 85 6.33 -6.56 5.65
C VAL A 85 6.60 -7.86 6.39
N LYS A 86 5.76 -8.88 6.18
CA LYS A 86 5.95 -10.22 6.77
C LYS A 86 7.28 -10.86 6.33
N LEU A 87 7.63 -10.80 5.04
CA LEU A 87 8.87 -11.38 4.51
C LEU A 87 10.12 -10.69 5.03
N SER A 88 10.03 -9.41 5.37
CA SER A 88 11.13 -8.66 5.98
C SER A 88 11.34 -8.97 7.48
N GLY A 89 10.45 -9.78 8.08
CA GLY A 89 10.48 -10.15 9.50
C GLY A 89 9.95 -9.05 10.44
N MET A 90 9.27 -8.03 9.91
CA MET A 90 8.70 -6.96 10.72
C MET A 90 7.31 -7.33 11.26
N LEU A 91 7.02 -6.87 12.47
CA LEU A 91 5.71 -6.98 13.09
C LEU A 91 4.87 -5.73 12.80
N LEU A 92 3.55 -5.84 12.93
CA LEU A 92 2.63 -4.71 12.83
C LEU A 92 2.26 -4.22 14.23
N SER A 93 2.35 -2.91 14.46
CA SER A 93 1.69 -2.24 15.58
C SER A 93 0.27 -1.85 15.17
N ARG A 94 -0.67 -1.91 16.12
CA ARG A 94 -2.09 -1.60 15.90
C ARG A 94 -2.65 -0.88 17.12
N PRO A 95 -3.45 0.19 16.93
CA PRO A 95 -4.17 0.82 18.03
C PRO A 95 -5.23 -0.14 18.57
N HIS A 96 -5.76 0.18 19.75
CA HIS A 96 -6.92 -0.51 20.29
C HIS A 96 -8.12 -0.37 19.33
N LEU A 97 -8.92 -1.44 19.17
CA LEU A 97 -10.05 -1.48 18.24
C LEU A 97 -11.07 -0.34 18.47
N LEU A 98 -11.19 0.14 19.71
CA LEU A 98 -12.06 1.28 20.03
C LEU A 98 -11.59 2.59 19.40
N PHE A 99 -10.27 2.81 19.28
CA PHE A 99 -9.70 4.06 18.78
C PHE A 99 -9.37 3.96 17.29
N GLY A 100 -9.01 2.78 16.80
CA GLY A 100 -8.67 2.56 15.40
C GLY A 100 -9.87 2.41 14.44
N ARG A 101 -10.97 3.09 14.75
CA ARG A 101 -12.19 3.07 13.94
C ARG A 101 -12.11 4.05 12.78
N TYR A 102 -12.56 3.63 11.61
CA TYR A 102 -12.64 4.47 10.42
C TYR A 102 -13.99 4.33 9.73
N HIS A 103 -14.44 5.46 9.20
CA HIS A 103 -15.59 5.56 8.33
C HIS A 103 -15.13 5.63 6.88
N MET A 104 -15.59 4.70 6.04
CA MET A 104 -15.44 4.79 4.59
C MET A 104 -16.61 5.59 4.01
N LEU A 105 -16.30 6.68 3.30
CA LEU A 105 -17.27 7.64 2.76
C LEU A 105 -18.14 7.07 1.62
N GLU A 106 -17.73 5.98 0.96
CA GLU A 106 -18.48 5.37 -0.14
C GLU A 106 -18.63 3.85 0.03
N GLU A 107 -19.84 3.31 -0.15
CA GLU A 107 -20.11 1.87 -0.27
C GLU A 107 -19.67 1.37 -1.67
N GLY A 108 -18.37 1.14 -1.85
CA GLY A 108 -17.86 0.46 -3.04
C GLY A 108 -18.26 -1.02 -3.03
N GLN A 109 -18.86 -1.48 -4.14
CA GLN A 109 -19.41 -2.82 -4.39
C GLN A 109 -18.71 -3.97 -3.65
N ASP A 110 -19.51 -4.85 -3.07
CA ASP A 110 -19.05 -6.05 -2.36
C ASP A 110 -18.43 -7.06 -3.35
N HIS A 111 -17.11 -7.01 -3.48
CA HIS A 111 -16.32 -7.92 -4.33
C HIS A 111 -15.68 -9.08 -3.55
N SER A 112 -16.17 -9.35 -2.34
CA SER A 112 -15.64 -10.37 -1.42
C SER A 112 -15.61 -11.79 -2.01
N GLN A 113 -16.39 -12.07 -3.08
CA GLN A 113 -16.52 -13.41 -3.65
C GLN A 113 -15.36 -13.85 -4.59
N LYS A 114 -14.51 -12.94 -5.12
CA LYS A 114 -13.49 -13.29 -6.16
C LYS A 114 -12.04 -13.42 -5.66
N GLN A 115 -11.77 -13.30 -4.37
CA GLN A 115 -10.39 -13.12 -3.86
C GLN A 115 -9.60 -14.41 -3.55
N SER A 116 -10.23 -15.57 -3.32
CA SER A 116 -9.51 -16.70 -2.71
C SER A 116 -8.47 -17.40 -3.62
N VAL A 117 -8.74 -17.53 -4.92
CA VAL A 117 -7.86 -18.24 -5.87
C VAL A 117 -6.66 -17.38 -6.29
N TRP A 118 -6.84 -16.07 -6.42
CA TRP A 118 -5.78 -15.14 -6.81
C TRP A 118 -4.75 -14.90 -5.71
N ARG A 119 -5.16 -14.96 -4.43
CA ARG A 119 -4.28 -14.76 -3.26
C ARG A 119 -3.10 -15.73 -3.19
N LEU A 120 -3.27 -16.99 -3.60
CA LEU A 120 -2.17 -17.98 -3.58
C LEU A 120 -1.12 -17.69 -4.66
N GLY A 121 -1.58 -17.41 -5.89
CA GLY A 121 -0.69 -17.02 -6.99
C GLY A 121 0.06 -15.72 -6.71
N LEU A 122 -0.63 -14.74 -6.11
CA LEU A 122 -0.05 -13.46 -5.71
C LEU A 122 1.09 -13.63 -4.71
N ARG A 123 0.90 -14.43 -3.65
CA ARG A 123 1.97 -14.66 -2.66
C ARG A 123 3.21 -15.30 -3.29
N ALA A 124 3.04 -16.37 -4.06
CA ALA A 124 4.16 -17.03 -4.73
C ALA A 124 4.92 -16.05 -5.65
N TRP A 125 4.19 -15.20 -6.36
CA TRP A 125 4.74 -14.17 -7.22
C TRP A 125 5.53 -13.10 -6.43
N ILE A 126 4.97 -12.59 -5.31
CA ILE A 126 5.64 -11.60 -4.44
C ILE A 126 6.96 -12.19 -3.92
N HIS A 127 6.93 -13.42 -3.39
CA HIS A 127 8.11 -14.10 -2.86
C HIS A 127 9.28 -14.13 -3.86
N GLN A 128 8.99 -14.27 -5.15
CA GLN A 128 10.01 -14.34 -6.20
C GLN A 128 10.55 -12.97 -6.62
N ARG A 129 9.74 -11.90 -6.51
CA ARG A 129 10.03 -10.63 -7.20
C ARG A 129 10.21 -9.42 -6.30
N TRP A 130 9.75 -9.46 -5.05
CA TRP A 130 9.71 -8.26 -4.19
C TRP A 130 11.07 -7.56 -4.00
N ARG A 131 12.19 -8.29 -4.13
CA ARG A 131 13.55 -7.74 -4.07
C ARG A 131 13.98 -6.99 -5.34
N HIS A 132 13.35 -7.25 -6.48
CA HIS A 132 13.69 -6.70 -7.80
C HIS A 132 12.59 -5.78 -8.37
N ASP A 133 11.42 -5.80 -7.75
CA ASP A 133 10.27 -5.01 -8.13
C ASP A 133 9.85 -4.10 -6.96
N GLY A 134 10.16 -2.81 -7.08
CA GLY A 134 9.69 -1.79 -6.17
C GLY A 134 10.53 -0.52 -6.24
N ILE A 135 10.91 0.11 -5.12
CA ILE A 135 11.58 1.43 -5.20
C ILE A 135 12.87 1.39 -6.05
N ASN A 136 13.57 0.26 -6.07
CA ASN A 136 14.77 0.05 -6.88
C ASN A 136 14.52 -0.10 -8.40
N SER A 137 13.28 -0.32 -8.82
CA SER A 137 12.88 -0.42 -10.23
C SER A 137 11.85 0.65 -10.62
N LEU A 138 11.60 1.60 -9.72
CA LEU A 138 10.58 2.64 -9.92
C LEU A 138 11.01 3.58 -11.05
N GLY A 139 10.16 3.68 -12.06
CA GLY A 139 10.27 4.65 -13.14
C GLY A 139 9.06 5.58 -13.12
N TYR A 140 9.32 6.87 -13.00
CA TYR A 140 8.30 7.91 -13.11
C TYR A 140 8.94 9.21 -13.59
N ARG A 141 8.11 10.10 -14.11
CA ARG A 141 8.48 11.48 -14.42
C ARG A 141 7.50 12.42 -13.75
N LEU A 142 8.01 13.34 -12.94
CA LEU A 142 7.20 14.41 -12.36
C LEU A 142 6.79 15.39 -13.47
N LEU A 143 5.50 15.56 -13.70
CA LEU A 143 4.94 16.47 -14.71
C LEU A 143 4.64 17.83 -14.12
N ALA A 144 4.04 17.86 -12.92
CA ALA A 144 3.68 19.07 -12.22
C ALA A 144 3.77 18.88 -10.70
N LYS A 145 4.06 19.99 -10.01
CA LYS A 145 4.06 20.09 -8.56
C LYS A 145 3.38 21.39 -8.16
N GLU A 146 2.17 21.29 -7.63
CA GLU A 146 1.33 22.43 -7.26
C GLU A 146 1.18 22.48 -5.74
N ARG A 147 1.61 23.58 -5.13
CA ARG A 147 1.50 23.79 -3.68
C ARG A 147 0.22 24.56 -3.40
N HIS A 148 -0.73 23.94 -2.72
CA HIS A 148 -1.96 24.56 -2.23
C HIS A 148 -1.84 24.85 -0.71
N PRO A 149 -2.74 25.68 -0.14
CA PRO A 149 -2.70 26.00 1.28
C PRO A 149 -2.77 24.78 2.23
N LEU A 150 -3.44 23.70 1.81
CA LEU A 150 -3.71 22.52 2.66
C LEU A 150 -3.02 21.23 2.19
N TYR A 151 -2.50 21.20 0.96
CA TYR A 151 -1.87 20.00 0.40
C TYR A 151 -0.93 20.37 -0.77
N THR A 152 -0.06 19.44 -1.14
CA THR A 152 0.72 19.53 -2.38
C THR A 152 0.22 18.48 -3.37
N ASN A 153 -0.14 18.90 -4.57
CA ASN A 153 -0.52 18.00 -5.65
C ASN A 153 0.72 17.65 -6.49
N LEU A 154 0.96 16.36 -6.70
CA LEU A 154 2.03 15.85 -7.56
C LEU A 154 1.39 15.11 -8.74
N THR A 155 1.53 15.67 -9.94
CA THR A 155 1.12 14.98 -11.16
C THR A 155 2.32 14.22 -11.73
N VAL A 156 2.19 12.90 -11.84
CA VAL A 156 3.28 12.00 -12.24
C VAL A 156 2.90 11.17 -13.46
N ASP A 157 3.85 11.02 -14.37
CA ASP A 157 3.80 10.06 -15.47
C ASP A 157 4.51 8.77 -15.05
N ILE A 158 3.71 7.74 -14.83
CA ILE A 158 4.12 6.41 -14.37
C ILE A 158 4.51 5.45 -15.50
N ASN A 159 4.38 5.88 -16.76
CA ASN A 159 4.80 5.08 -17.92
C ASN A 159 6.27 5.30 -18.29
N PHE A 160 6.94 6.24 -17.61
CA PHE A 160 8.34 6.53 -17.81
C PHE A 160 9.20 5.37 -17.31
N GLN A 161 9.91 4.70 -18.21
CA GLN A 161 10.83 3.63 -17.83
C GLN A 161 12.10 4.21 -17.24
N ASN A 162 12.50 3.72 -16.07
CA ASN A 162 13.80 4.05 -15.52
C ASN A 162 14.89 3.38 -16.38
N PRO A 163 15.75 4.15 -17.10
CA PRO A 163 16.77 3.58 -17.97
C PRO A 163 17.86 2.81 -17.21
N GLU A 164 17.99 3.02 -15.90
CA GLU A 164 18.93 2.30 -15.02
C GLU A 164 18.29 1.11 -14.29
N ALA A 165 16.96 0.91 -14.41
CA ALA A 165 16.29 -0.23 -13.79
C ALA A 165 16.59 -1.52 -14.58
N PRO A 166 16.81 -2.66 -13.90
CA PRO A 166 16.94 -3.93 -14.59
C PRO A 166 15.68 -4.20 -15.42
N VAL A 167 15.86 -4.45 -16.72
CA VAL A 167 14.76 -4.75 -17.64
C VAL A 167 13.98 -5.94 -17.08
N PRO A 168 12.69 -5.79 -16.73
CA PRO A 168 11.91 -6.93 -16.27
C PRO A 168 11.84 -7.93 -17.43
N ASN A 169 12.18 -9.19 -17.17
CA ASN A 169 11.80 -10.29 -18.07
C ASN A 169 10.27 -10.28 -18.19
N ARG A 170 9.75 -9.60 -19.22
CA ARG A 170 8.33 -9.56 -19.55
C ARG A 170 7.96 -10.92 -20.10
N GLY A 171 7.63 -11.86 -19.21
CA GLY A 171 6.78 -12.98 -19.58
C GLY A 171 5.50 -12.40 -20.16
N ILE A 172 5.26 -12.65 -21.44
CA ILE A 172 4.10 -12.18 -22.19
C ILE A 172 2.86 -12.84 -21.57
N TRP A 173 2.09 -12.09 -20.77
CA TRP A 173 0.76 -12.51 -20.36
C TRP A 173 -0.23 -12.03 -21.41
N ARG A 174 -0.57 -12.89 -22.38
CA ARG A 174 -1.78 -12.69 -23.20
C ARG A 174 -2.98 -12.94 -22.29
N LEU A 175 -3.70 -11.87 -21.96
CA LEU A 175 -5.10 -11.99 -21.55
C LEU A 175 -5.83 -12.67 -22.71
N LYS A 176 -6.28 -13.91 -22.50
CA LYS A 176 -7.31 -14.50 -23.36
C LYS A 176 -8.61 -13.83 -22.96
N GLU A 177 -9.09 -12.92 -23.79
CA GLU A 177 -10.50 -12.57 -23.81
C GLU A 177 -11.27 -13.81 -24.27
N SER A 178 -12.09 -14.36 -23.38
CA SER A 178 -13.10 -15.34 -23.72
C SER A 178 -14.41 -14.57 -23.90
N PHE A 179 -14.90 -14.53 -25.15
CA PHE A 179 -16.29 -14.23 -25.48
C PHE A 179 -17.22 -15.30 -24.91
#